data_AF-A0AAD5DXQ7-F1
#
_entry.id   AF-A0AAD5DXQ7-F1
#
_cell.length_a   1.000
_cell.length_b   1.000
_cell.length_c   1.000
_cell.angle_alpha   90.00
_cell.angle_beta   90.00
_cell.angle_gamma   90.00
#
_symmetry.space_group_name_H-M   'P 1'
#
loop_
_entity.id
_entity.type
_entity.pdbx_description
1 polymer ?
#
loop_
_entity_poly.entity_id
_entity_poly.type
_entity_poly.pdbx_seq_one_letter_code
_entity_poly.pdbx_strand_id
1 'polypeptide(L)'
;MPLQVREVRAGEHTQERPPPPFSTPQLVQDGLDVLDIRGPGARTRESRERRVMKLLRDLEAAGFITNPDSASEKLPAATASTIRAYLKSKFGPQFAAPRSRYVQQKQGVDHAHAILPTKFETTADDVRWKLQPAHAQLYAYICGRALASQGAVATEQQTDADFASLDGSLVICTKAVVVHPGFKVAQWCAPVEWLTEVEEEAAQESALAALLRSLEVGSTARVLDARIVEEWQVLQGPFQGKANAEDLSCPRCPSGELEYIGKAQDQFQRCSNYPACSYSLKVPAGAAK
;
A
#
# COMPACT_ATOMS: atom_id res chain seq x y z
N MET A 1 23.11 14.95 17.42
CA MET A 1 22.13 15.62 18.30
C MET A 1 21.21 14.55 18.88
N PRO A 2 21.01 14.46 20.21
CA PRO A 2 20.10 13.49 20.80
C PRO A 2 18.64 13.93 20.57
N LEU A 3 17.77 12.98 20.25
CA LEU A 3 16.33 13.19 20.11
C LEU A 3 15.60 12.52 21.27
N GLN A 4 14.45 13.03 21.66
CA GLN A 4 13.53 12.42 22.62
C GLN A 4 12.28 11.94 21.92
N VAL A 5 11.80 10.76 22.31
CA VAL A 5 10.50 10.24 21.87
C VAL A 5 9.39 11.09 22.49
N ARG A 6 8.57 11.72 21.64
CA ARG A 6 7.42 12.54 22.07
C ARG A 6 6.15 11.73 22.14
N GLU A 7 5.90 10.94 21.10
CA GLU A 7 4.65 10.21 20.96
C GLU A 7 4.90 8.96 20.12
N VAL A 8 4.18 7.89 20.44
CA VAL A 8 4.10 6.68 19.61
C VAL A 8 2.63 6.32 19.49
N ARG A 9 2.14 6.20 18.25
CA ARG A 9 0.76 5.91 17.91
C ARG A 9 0.72 4.67 17.04
N ALA A 10 0.02 3.63 17.51
CA ALA A 10 -0.31 2.49 16.67
C ALA A 10 -1.72 2.68 16.11
N GLY A 11 -1.83 2.71 14.78
CA GLY A 11 -3.10 2.73 14.08
C GLY A 11 -3.86 1.41 14.22
N GLU A 12 -5.15 1.46 13.92
CA GLU A 12 -6.00 0.27 13.87
C GLU A 12 -5.58 -0.67 12.74
N HIS A 13 -5.81 -1.96 12.95
CA HIS A 13 -5.61 -2.94 11.89
C HIS A 13 -6.72 -2.80 10.84
N THR A 14 -6.35 -2.38 9.65
CA THR A 14 -7.25 -2.39 8.50
C THR A 14 -7.22 -3.79 7.87
N GLN A 15 -8.41 -4.35 7.61
CA GLN A 15 -8.55 -5.67 7.01
C GLN A 15 -9.38 -5.58 5.73
N GLU A 16 -8.83 -6.11 4.64
CA GLU A 16 -9.53 -6.24 3.39
C GLU A 16 -9.83 -7.72 3.11
N ARG A 17 -11.11 -8.04 2.96
CA ARG A 17 -11.55 -9.40 2.68
C ARG A 17 -11.42 -9.69 1.19
N PRO A 18 -11.02 -10.92 0.82
CA PRO A 18 -10.96 -11.28 -0.59
C PRO A 18 -12.32 -11.15 -1.25
N PRO A 19 -12.39 -10.69 -2.51
CA PRO A 19 -13.64 -10.62 -3.27
C PRO A 19 -14.13 -12.01 -3.68
N PRO A 20 -15.43 -12.19 -3.95
CA PRO A 20 -15.94 -13.42 -4.54
C PRO A 20 -15.36 -13.67 -5.96
N PRO A 21 -15.40 -14.91 -6.46
CA PRO A 21 -15.21 -15.17 -7.88
C PRO A 21 -16.36 -14.55 -8.72
N PHE A 22 -16.14 -14.43 -10.01
CA PHE A 22 -17.04 -13.68 -10.88
C PHE A 22 -18.38 -14.36 -11.17
N SER A 23 -19.45 -13.58 -11.10
CA SER A 23 -20.67 -13.78 -11.89
C SER A 23 -20.55 -13.04 -13.24
N THR A 24 -21.42 -13.33 -14.21
CA THR A 24 -21.44 -12.65 -15.51
C THR A 24 -21.63 -11.13 -15.38
N PRO A 25 -22.63 -10.63 -14.62
CA PRO A 25 -22.86 -9.19 -14.54
C PRO A 25 -21.65 -8.45 -13.96
N GLN A 26 -21.04 -9.01 -12.92
CA GLN A 26 -19.85 -8.44 -12.28
C GLN A 26 -18.66 -8.43 -13.24
N LEU A 27 -18.41 -9.54 -13.95
CA LEU A 27 -17.28 -9.63 -14.88
C LEU A 27 -17.45 -8.73 -16.11
N VAL A 28 -18.68 -8.61 -16.62
CA VAL A 28 -18.96 -7.71 -17.74
C VAL A 28 -18.73 -6.27 -17.34
N GLN A 29 -19.13 -5.87 -16.13
CA GLN A 29 -18.89 -4.53 -15.60
C GLN A 29 -17.40 -4.27 -15.38
N ASP A 30 -16.71 -5.13 -14.64
CA ASP A 30 -15.29 -4.96 -14.30
C ASP A 30 -14.39 -5.10 -15.54
N GLY A 31 -14.79 -5.95 -16.50
CA GLY A 31 -14.08 -6.16 -17.76
C GLY A 31 -14.01 -4.93 -18.65
N LEU A 32 -14.90 -3.94 -18.46
CA LEU A 32 -14.82 -2.66 -19.18
C LEU A 32 -13.55 -1.88 -18.84
N ASP A 33 -13.11 -1.96 -17.58
CA ASP A 33 -11.94 -1.24 -17.07
C ASP A 33 -10.66 -2.02 -17.38
N VAL A 34 -10.71 -3.34 -17.22
CA VAL A 34 -9.54 -4.21 -17.42
C VAL A 34 -9.11 -4.25 -18.88
N LEU A 35 -10.05 -4.34 -19.82
CA LEU A 35 -9.73 -4.68 -21.20
C LEU A 35 -9.43 -3.48 -22.12
N ASP A 36 -9.29 -2.26 -21.55
CA ASP A 36 -9.20 -0.96 -22.25
C ASP A 36 -9.75 -1.03 -23.67
N ILE A 37 -11.04 -1.41 -23.77
CA ILE A 37 -11.68 -1.76 -25.04
C ILE A 37 -12.00 -0.45 -25.78
N ARG A 38 -10.97 0.29 -26.19
CA ARG A 38 -11.02 1.41 -27.12
C ARG A 38 -10.70 0.88 -28.51
N GLY A 39 -11.58 0.01 -29.02
CA GLY A 39 -11.53 -0.48 -30.40
C GLY A 39 -12.48 0.30 -31.31
N PRO A 40 -12.29 0.29 -32.63
CA PRO A 40 -13.26 0.83 -33.58
C PRO A 40 -14.64 0.19 -33.34
N GLY A 41 -15.67 1.01 -33.10
CA GLY A 41 -17.05 0.53 -32.83
C GLY A 41 -17.43 0.31 -31.36
N ALA A 42 -16.48 0.40 -30.42
CA ALA A 42 -16.71 0.37 -28.97
C ALA A 42 -17.17 1.74 -28.40
N ARG A 43 -18.02 2.46 -29.16
CA ARG A 43 -18.42 3.84 -28.85
C ARG A 43 -19.42 3.94 -27.69
N THR A 44 -20.18 2.88 -27.42
CA THR A 44 -21.18 2.83 -26.36
C THR A 44 -20.79 1.81 -25.30
N ARG A 45 -21.36 1.95 -24.10
CA ARG A 45 -21.21 0.95 -23.03
C ARG A 45 -21.70 -0.43 -23.49
N GLU A 46 -22.89 -0.47 -24.09
CA GLU A 46 -23.50 -1.72 -24.58
C GLU A 46 -22.64 -2.46 -25.62
N SER A 47 -22.00 -1.74 -26.57
CA SER A 47 -21.13 -2.41 -27.55
C SER A 47 -19.85 -2.96 -26.91
N ARG A 48 -19.34 -2.33 -25.84
CA ARG A 48 -18.23 -2.85 -25.05
C ARG A 48 -18.62 -4.08 -24.23
N GLU A 49 -19.77 -4.06 -23.57
CA GLU A 49 -20.31 -5.20 -22.83
C GLU A 49 -20.51 -6.42 -23.75
N ARG A 50 -21.09 -6.21 -24.94
CA ARG A 50 -21.19 -7.27 -25.97
C ARG A 50 -19.83 -7.81 -26.40
N ARG A 51 -18.79 -6.97 -26.46
CA ARG A 51 -17.43 -7.42 -26.76
C ARG A 51 -16.84 -8.26 -25.63
N VAL A 52 -17.02 -7.88 -24.36
CA VAL A 52 -16.62 -8.70 -23.21
C VAL A 52 -17.31 -10.06 -23.27
N MET A 53 -18.63 -10.09 -23.48
CA MET A 53 -19.38 -11.35 -23.61
C MET A 53 -18.87 -12.23 -24.75
N LYS A 54 -18.52 -11.64 -25.91
CA LYS A 54 -17.92 -12.39 -27.01
C LYS A 54 -16.60 -13.05 -26.60
N LEU A 55 -15.72 -12.31 -25.92
CA LEU A 55 -14.44 -12.86 -25.43
C LEU A 55 -14.67 -14.01 -24.44
N LEU A 56 -15.67 -13.90 -23.56
CA LEU A 56 -16.03 -14.98 -22.63
C LEU A 56 -16.49 -16.24 -23.37
N ARG A 57 -17.32 -16.10 -24.40
CA ARG A 57 -17.75 -17.23 -25.23
C ARG A 57 -16.59 -17.89 -25.96
N ASP A 58 -15.67 -17.10 -26.50
CA ASP A 58 -14.47 -17.63 -27.15
C ASP A 58 -13.57 -18.40 -26.15
N LEU A 59 -13.43 -17.90 -24.92
CA LEU A 59 -12.69 -18.57 -23.85
C LEU A 59 -13.35 -19.89 -23.41
N GLU A 60 -14.68 -19.90 -23.28
CA GLU A 60 -15.48 -21.09 -22.97
C GLU A 60 -15.33 -22.14 -24.09
N ALA A 61 -15.51 -21.74 -25.34
CA ALA A 61 -15.40 -22.62 -26.51
C ALA A 61 -14.00 -23.23 -26.65
N ALA A 62 -12.96 -22.50 -26.27
CA ALA A 62 -11.59 -22.99 -26.22
C ALA A 62 -11.27 -23.86 -24.98
N GLY A 63 -12.21 -23.99 -24.03
CA GLY A 63 -12.09 -24.80 -22.84
C GLY A 63 -11.24 -24.18 -21.72
N PHE A 64 -11.03 -22.86 -21.72
CA PHE A 64 -10.21 -22.17 -20.73
C PHE A 64 -10.98 -21.80 -19.46
N ILE A 65 -12.28 -21.53 -19.58
CA ILE A 65 -13.15 -21.15 -18.46
C ILE A 65 -14.41 -22.02 -18.42
N THR A 66 -15.08 -22.03 -17.27
CA THR A 66 -16.42 -22.59 -17.12
C THR A 66 -17.48 -21.73 -17.83
N ASN A 67 -18.71 -22.26 -17.93
CA ASN A 67 -19.82 -21.57 -18.57
C ASN A 67 -19.97 -20.13 -18.01
N PRO A 68 -19.86 -19.09 -18.87
CA PRO A 68 -19.94 -17.71 -18.47
C PRO A 68 -21.37 -17.22 -18.27
N ASP A 69 -22.42 -18.03 -18.48
CA ASP A 69 -23.82 -17.74 -18.12
C ASP A 69 -24.06 -18.08 -16.64
N SER A 70 -23.49 -17.29 -15.75
CA SER A 70 -23.56 -17.50 -14.31
C SER A 70 -24.02 -16.26 -13.57
N ALA A 71 -25.17 -16.37 -12.91
CA ALA A 71 -25.64 -15.36 -11.96
C ALA A 71 -25.05 -15.54 -10.55
N SER A 72 -24.18 -16.53 -10.33
CA SER A 72 -23.71 -16.93 -9.00
C SER A 72 -22.23 -16.61 -8.80
N GLU A 73 -21.93 -16.09 -7.63
CA GLU A 73 -20.57 -15.85 -7.14
C GLU A 73 -20.04 -17.00 -6.27
N LYS A 74 -20.77 -18.11 -6.22
CA LYS A 74 -20.39 -19.28 -5.42
C LYS A 74 -19.71 -20.33 -6.28
N LEU A 75 -18.75 -21.02 -5.69
CA LEU A 75 -17.99 -22.09 -6.33
C LEU A 75 -18.21 -23.44 -5.63
N PRO A 76 -17.98 -24.57 -6.32
CA PRO A 76 -18.01 -25.89 -5.71
C PRO A 76 -16.96 -26.04 -4.59
N ALA A 77 -17.29 -26.81 -3.55
CA ALA A 77 -16.39 -27.06 -2.42
C ALA A 77 -15.06 -27.74 -2.86
N ALA A 78 -15.14 -28.62 -3.87
CA ALA A 78 -13.96 -29.26 -4.46
C ALA A 78 -13.03 -28.24 -5.13
N THR A 79 -13.60 -27.31 -5.90
CA THR A 79 -12.83 -26.25 -6.57
C THR A 79 -12.20 -25.30 -5.56
N ALA A 80 -12.93 -24.91 -4.50
CA ALA A 80 -12.39 -24.10 -3.42
C ALA A 80 -11.20 -24.78 -2.74
N SER A 81 -11.28 -26.09 -2.51
CA SER A 81 -10.18 -26.88 -1.93
C SER A 81 -8.97 -26.95 -2.86
N THR A 82 -9.21 -27.08 -4.16
CA THR A 82 -8.16 -27.11 -5.21
C THR A 82 -7.42 -25.77 -5.27
N ILE A 83 -8.15 -24.65 -5.30
CA ILE A 83 -7.55 -23.31 -5.28
C ILE A 83 -6.70 -23.12 -4.03
N ARG A 84 -7.20 -23.51 -2.85
CA ARG A 84 -6.44 -23.39 -1.61
C ARG A 84 -5.16 -24.23 -1.64
N ALA A 85 -5.20 -25.43 -2.20
CA ALA A 85 -4.01 -26.26 -2.38
C ALA A 85 -3.00 -25.60 -3.32
N TYR A 86 -3.49 -25.03 -4.43
CA TYR A 86 -2.66 -24.29 -5.38
C TYR A 86 -1.97 -23.08 -4.73
N LEU A 87 -2.72 -22.25 -3.97
CA LEU A 87 -2.17 -21.10 -3.25
C LEU A 87 -1.07 -21.53 -2.26
N LYS A 88 -1.32 -22.60 -1.48
CA LYS A 88 -0.34 -23.14 -0.54
C LYS A 88 0.94 -23.59 -1.23
N SER A 89 0.81 -24.26 -2.37
CA SER A 89 1.95 -24.78 -3.12
C SER A 89 2.75 -23.69 -3.83
N LYS A 90 2.07 -22.66 -4.36
CA LYS A 90 2.70 -21.64 -5.20
C LYS A 90 3.22 -20.44 -4.41
N PHE A 91 2.46 -20.00 -3.40
CA PHE A 91 2.75 -18.78 -2.65
C PHE A 91 3.10 -19.08 -1.19
N GLY A 92 2.65 -20.21 -0.65
CA GLY A 92 2.86 -20.59 0.74
C GLY A 92 1.57 -20.64 1.56
N PRO A 93 1.59 -21.34 2.72
CA PRO A 93 0.39 -21.58 3.52
C PRO A 93 -0.29 -20.32 4.06
N GLN A 94 0.47 -19.25 4.29
CA GLN A 94 -0.01 -17.97 4.79
C GLN A 94 -0.93 -17.23 3.80
N PHE A 95 -0.85 -17.54 2.51
CA PHE A 95 -1.67 -16.88 1.48
C PHE A 95 -2.99 -17.58 1.19
N ALA A 96 -3.22 -18.77 1.75
CA ALA A 96 -4.50 -19.46 1.62
C ALA A 96 -5.43 -19.16 2.80
N ALA A 97 -6.72 -18.97 2.53
CA ALA A 97 -7.71 -18.82 3.58
C ALA A 97 -7.70 -20.04 4.52
N PRO A 98 -7.87 -19.85 5.84
CA PRO A 98 -7.91 -20.96 6.80
C PRO A 98 -9.13 -21.88 6.58
N ARG A 99 -10.23 -21.32 6.08
CA ARG A 99 -11.45 -22.03 5.68
C ARG A 99 -11.87 -21.61 4.28
N SER A 100 -12.48 -22.53 3.54
CA SER A 100 -13.01 -22.24 2.20
C SER A 100 -14.09 -21.15 2.26
N ARG A 101 -14.03 -20.21 1.31
CA ARG A 101 -14.95 -19.07 1.19
C ARG A 101 -15.84 -19.24 -0.03
N TYR A 102 -16.98 -18.54 -0.08
CA TYR A 102 -17.88 -18.52 -1.25
C TYR A 102 -18.32 -19.91 -1.74
N VAL A 103 -18.42 -20.89 -0.84
CA VAL A 103 -18.80 -22.27 -1.17
C VAL A 103 -20.32 -22.39 -1.28
N GLN A 104 -20.80 -23.10 -2.29
CA GLN A 104 -22.21 -23.43 -2.43
C GLN A 104 -22.63 -24.51 -1.42
N GLN A 105 -23.70 -24.26 -0.66
CA GLN A 105 -24.09 -25.08 0.50
C GLN A 105 -25.01 -26.28 0.17
N LYS A 106 -25.54 -26.43 -1.05
CA LYS A 106 -26.43 -27.55 -1.44
C LYS A 106 -26.16 -28.06 -2.87
N GLN A 107 -26.11 -29.39 -3.03
CA GLN A 107 -26.23 -30.10 -4.31
C GLN A 107 -27.73 -30.22 -4.68
N GLY A 108 -28.34 -29.12 -5.11
CA GLY A 108 -29.75 -29.15 -5.47
C GLY A 108 -30.24 -27.84 -6.05
N VAL A 109 -30.37 -27.84 -7.37
CA VAL A 109 -31.09 -26.87 -8.21
C VAL A 109 -30.53 -25.44 -8.23
N ASP A 110 -29.36 -25.29 -8.86
CA ASP A 110 -29.14 -24.42 -10.02
C ASP A 110 -27.67 -24.55 -10.44
N HIS A 111 -27.43 -24.90 -11.71
CA HIS A 111 -26.10 -25.20 -12.27
C HIS A 111 -25.18 -23.97 -12.41
N ALA A 112 -25.60 -22.81 -11.90
CA ALA A 112 -24.82 -21.59 -11.94
C ALA A 112 -23.75 -21.64 -10.84
N HIS A 113 -22.54 -22.01 -11.26
CA HIS A 113 -21.31 -21.78 -10.50
C HIS A 113 -20.62 -20.54 -11.06
N ALA A 114 -19.83 -19.86 -10.23
CA ALA A 114 -19.01 -18.74 -10.70
C ALA A 114 -18.19 -19.08 -11.95
N ILE A 115 -17.80 -18.04 -12.68
CA ILE A 115 -16.90 -18.13 -13.82
C ILE A 115 -15.50 -18.41 -13.29
N LEU A 116 -14.97 -19.59 -13.60
CA LEU A 116 -13.71 -20.10 -13.07
C LEU A 116 -12.84 -20.61 -14.22
N PRO A 117 -11.50 -20.58 -14.08
CA PRO A 117 -10.64 -21.29 -15.02
C PRO A 117 -10.87 -22.80 -14.89
N THR A 118 -10.79 -23.51 -16.01
CA THR A 118 -10.89 -24.98 -16.02
C THR A 118 -9.64 -25.65 -15.44
N LYS A 119 -8.49 -24.98 -15.58
CA LYS A 119 -7.17 -25.38 -15.06
C LYS A 119 -6.46 -24.15 -14.52
N PHE A 120 -5.87 -24.24 -13.33
CA PHE A 120 -5.17 -23.12 -12.68
C PHE A 120 -3.68 -23.06 -13.07
N GLU A 121 -3.19 -24.09 -13.75
CA GLU A 121 -1.84 -24.19 -14.31
C GLU A 121 -1.73 -23.49 -15.66
N THR A 122 -2.85 -23.29 -16.36
CA THR A 122 -2.88 -22.57 -17.64
C THR A 122 -2.49 -21.11 -17.40
N THR A 123 -1.53 -20.62 -18.19
CA THR A 123 -1.03 -19.26 -18.12
C THR A 123 -1.75 -18.34 -19.10
N ALA A 124 -1.64 -17.02 -18.89
CA ALA A 124 -2.14 -16.04 -19.85
C ALA A 124 -1.46 -16.19 -21.22
N ASP A 125 -0.19 -16.59 -21.25
CA ASP A 125 0.55 -16.82 -22.50
C ASP A 125 0.02 -18.02 -23.28
N ASP A 126 -0.39 -19.09 -22.59
CA ASP A 126 -1.05 -20.23 -23.24
C ASP A 126 -2.35 -19.82 -23.94
N VAL A 127 -3.12 -18.93 -23.31
CA VAL A 127 -4.36 -18.37 -23.88
C VAL A 127 -4.03 -17.43 -25.03
N ARG A 128 -3.02 -16.57 -24.87
CA ARG A 128 -2.57 -15.61 -25.89
C ARG A 128 -2.14 -16.33 -27.16
N TRP A 129 -1.45 -17.47 -27.04
CA TRP A 129 -1.00 -18.27 -28.18
C TRP A 129 -2.15 -18.89 -28.96
N LYS A 130 -3.23 -19.31 -28.29
CA LYS A 130 -4.40 -19.93 -28.96
C LYS A 130 -5.45 -18.93 -29.45
N LEU A 131 -5.58 -17.79 -28.79
CA LEU A 131 -6.61 -16.78 -29.06
C LEU A 131 -5.96 -15.43 -29.36
N GLN A 132 -6.32 -14.36 -28.65
CA GLN A 132 -5.78 -13.02 -28.82
C GLN A 132 -5.37 -12.43 -27.46
N PRO A 133 -4.56 -11.34 -27.45
CA PRO A 133 -4.15 -10.68 -26.22
C PRO A 133 -5.30 -10.26 -25.31
N ALA A 134 -6.44 -9.84 -25.88
CA ALA A 134 -7.63 -9.48 -25.11
C ALA A 134 -8.23 -10.67 -24.35
N HIS A 135 -8.22 -11.87 -24.94
CA HIS A 135 -8.66 -13.10 -24.24
C HIS A 135 -7.71 -13.47 -23.12
N ALA A 136 -6.40 -13.34 -23.35
CA ALA A 136 -5.39 -13.61 -22.32
C ALA A 136 -5.52 -12.69 -21.11
N GLN A 137 -5.75 -11.40 -21.35
CA GLN A 137 -5.97 -10.42 -20.29
C GLN A 137 -7.25 -10.71 -19.50
N LEU A 138 -8.35 -11.01 -20.19
CA LEU A 138 -9.62 -11.38 -19.53
C LEU A 138 -9.48 -12.67 -18.73
N TYR A 139 -8.80 -13.67 -19.29
CA TYR A 139 -8.53 -14.94 -18.61
C TYR A 139 -7.67 -14.74 -17.35
N ALA A 140 -6.58 -13.95 -17.44
CA ALA A 140 -5.73 -13.63 -16.30
C ALA A 140 -6.54 -12.97 -15.17
N TYR A 141 -7.46 -12.07 -15.53
CA TYR A 141 -8.33 -11.41 -14.58
C TYR A 141 -9.31 -12.37 -13.89
N ILE A 142 -9.94 -13.28 -14.65
CA ILE A 142 -10.81 -14.34 -14.11
C ILE A 142 -10.02 -15.25 -13.16
N CYS A 143 -8.83 -15.69 -13.59
CA CYS A 143 -7.96 -16.57 -12.80
C CYS A 143 -7.52 -15.88 -11.49
N GLY A 144 -7.05 -14.63 -11.59
CA GLY A 144 -6.63 -13.85 -10.43
C GLY A 144 -7.76 -13.65 -9.42
N ARG A 145 -8.98 -13.32 -9.87
CA ARG A 145 -10.16 -13.20 -8.99
C ARG A 145 -10.55 -14.54 -8.36
N ALA A 146 -10.52 -15.63 -9.14
CA ALA A 146 -10.83 -16.97 -8.64
C ALA A 146 -9.85 -17.39 -7.54
N LEU A 147 -8.55 -17.23 -7.77
CA LEU A 147 -7.51 -17.52 -6.79
C LEU A 147 -7.65 -16.63 -5.55
N ALA A 148 -7.81 -15.31 -5.76
CA ALA A 148 -8.02 -14.35 -4.69
C ALA A 148 -9.18 -14.74 -3.77
N SER A 149 -10.30 -15.24 -4.30
CA SER A 149 -11.48 -15.59 -3.50
C SER A 149 -11.21 -16.59 -2.35
N GLN A 150 -10.17 -17.42 -2.48
CA GLN A 150 -9.73 -18.36 -1.44
C GLN A 150 -8.44 -17.94 -0.74
N GLY A 151 -7.98 -16.71 -0.97
CA GLY A 151 -6.80 -16.13 -0.36
C GLY A 151 -7.01 -15.70 1.09
N ALA A 152 -5.89 -15.48 1.80
CA ALA A 152 -5.90 -14.89 3.12
C ALA A 152 -6.39 -13.42 3.09
N VAL A 153 -6.85 -12.92 4.24
CA VAL A 153 -7.23 -11.51 4.39
C VAL A 153 -5.97 -10.66 4.21
N ALA A 154 -6.08 -9.55 3.47
CA ALA A 154 -5.01 -8.57 3.44
C ALA A 154 -5.12 -7.70 4.69
N THR A 155 -4.02 -7.51 5.40
CA THR A 155 -4.00 -6.72 6.65
C THR A 155 -2.96 -5.63 6.55
N GLU A 156 -3.30 -4.45 7.04
CA GLU A 156 -2.40 -3.31 7.12
C GLU A 156 -2.47 -2.70 8.51
N GLN A 157 -1.31 -2.36 9.07
CA GLN A 157 -1.22 -1.59 10.29
C GLN A 157 -0.11 -0.54 10.18
N GLN A 158 -0.47 0.72 10.44
CA GLN A 158 0.47 1.83 10.52
C GLN A 158 0.89 2.06 11.97
N THR A 159 2.18 2.34 12.20
CA THR A 159 2.72 2.82 13.48
C THR A 159 3.49 4.10 13.22
N ASP A 160 3.14 5.17 13.92
CA ASP A 160 3.80 6.46 13.85
C ASP A 160 4.56 6.74 15.14
N ALA A 161 5.73 7.34 15.02
CA ALA A 161 6.53 7.81 16.16
C ALA A 161 7.09 9.20 15.88
N ASP A 162 6.86 10.10 16.83
CA ASP A 162 7.33 11.48 16.78
C ASP A 162 8.50 11.63 17.72
N PHE A 163 9.60 12.18 17.20
CA PHE A 163 10.82 12.48 17.93
C PHE A 163 11.06 13.98 17.91
N ALA A 164 11.59 14.55 18.99
CA ALA A 164 11.99 15.95 18.99
C ALA A 164 13.36 16.14 19.63
N SER A 165 14.09 17.16 19.18
CA SER A 165 15.27 17.62 19.91
C SER A 165 14.89 18.13 21.30
N LEU A 166 15.85 18.13 22.23
CA LEU A 166 15.67 18.60 23.61
C LEU A 166 15.21 20.06 23.68
N ASP A 167 15.72 20.88 22.77
CA ASP A 167 15.36 22.29 22.59
C ASP A 167 14.07 22.50 21.77
N GLY A 168 13.47 21.42 21.26
CA GLY A 168 12.25 21.45 20.45
C GLY A 168 12.43 22.05 19.05
N SER A 169 13.65 22.38 18.63
CA SER A 169 13.93 23.03 17.34
C SER A 169 13.77 22.10 16.13
N LEU A 170 13.82 20.79 16.37
CA LEU A 170 13.67 19.74 15.36
C LEU A 170 12.61 18.74 15.83
N VAL A 171 11.66 18.42 14.95
CA VAL A 171 10.73 17.30 15.08
C VAL A 171 10.93 16.36 13.90
N ILE A 172 11.02 15.06 14.16
CA ILE A 172 11.13 14.01 13.16
C ILE A 172 9.97 13.05 13.36
N CYS A 173 9.19 12.83 12.31
CA CYS A 173 8.13 11.83 12.29
C CYS A 173 8.63 10.60 11.53
N THR A 174 8.54 9.44 12.15
CA THR A 174 8.83 8.15 11.50
C THR A 174 7.54 7.34 11.44
N LYS A 175 7.27 6.74 10.29
CA LYS A 175 6.15 5.83 10.08
C LYS A 175 6.66 4.45 9.71
N ALA A 176 5.96 3.42 10.15
CA ALA A 176 6.15 2.05 9.74
C ALA A 176 4.80 1.47 9.32
N VAL A 177 4.73 0.81 8.17
CA VAL A 177 3.47 0.25 7.63
C VAL A 177 3.65 -1.25 7.42
N VAL A 178 3.08 -2.05 8.31
CA VAL A 178 3.12 -3.50 8.22
C VAL A 178 1.99 -3.96 7.31
N VAL A 179 2.34 -4.40 6.10
CA VAL A 179 1.40 -4.94 5.12
C VAL A 179 1.58 -6.45 5.01
N HIS A 180 0.50 -7.19 5.22
CA HIS A 180 0.40 -8.58 4.76
C HIS A 180 -0.53 -8.59 3.54
N PRO A 181 -0.02 -8.83 2.32
CA PRO A 181 -0.80 -8.62 1.09
C PRO A 181 -1.97 -9.62 0.95
N GLY A 182 -1.93 -10.75 1.64
CA GLY A 182 -3.03 -11.72 1.67
C GLY A 182 -3.42 -12.17 0.26
N PHE A 183 -4.70 -12.11 -0.10
CA PHE A 183 -5.20 -12.52 -1.41
C PHE A 183 -4.67 -11.71 -2.59
N LYS A 184 -4.12 -10.51 -2.36
CA LYS A 184 -3.68 -9.59 -3.43
C LYS A 184 -2.51 -10.17 -4.24
N VAL A 185 -1.69 -11.05 -3.64
CA VAL A 185 -0.62 -11.77 -4.36
C VAL A 185 -1.15 -12.61 -5.52
N ALA A 186 -2.37 -13.14 -5.37
CA ALA A 186 -3.00 -14.00 -6.35
C ALA A 186 -3.76 -13.20 -7.42
N GLN A 187 -4.25 -12.00 -7.08
CA GLN A 187 -5.07 -11.16 -7.96
C GLN A 187 -4.30 -10.70 -9.21
N TRP A 188 -2.97 -10.59 -9.12
CA TRP A 188 -2.14 -10.10 -10.22
C TRP A 188 -1.39 -11.20 -10.97
N CYS A 189 -1.56 -12.48 -10.62
CA CYS A 189 -0.70 -13.55 -11.12
C CYS A 189 0.78 -13.12 -11.11
N ALA A 190 1.19 -12.41 -10.06
CA ALA A 190 2.49 -11.76 -10.00
C ALA A 190 3.60 -12.81 -10.17
N PRO A 191 4.68 -12.50 -10.91
CA PRO A 191 5.84 -13.37 -11.00
C PRO A 191 6.39 -13.66 -9.60
N VAL A 192 6.81 -14.90 -9.35
CA VAL A 192 7.25 -15.37 -8.02
C VAL A 192 8.44 -14.55 -7.48
N GLU A 193 9.26 -14.01 -8.38
CA GLU A 193 10.41 -13.15 -8.09
C GLU A 193 10.03 -11.85 -7.38
N TRP A 194 8.83 -11.31 -7.63
CA TRP A 194 8.33 -10.11 -6.95
C TRP A 194 7.96 -10.38 -5.48
N LEU A 195 7.60 -11.63 -5.15
CA LEU A 195 7.16 -11.97 -3.79
C LEU A 195 8.29 -11.93 -2.78
N THR A 196 9.51 -12.30 -3.18
CA THR A 196 10.67 -12.28 -2.28
C THR A 196 11.02 -10.85 -1.87
N GLU A 197 10.97 -9.91 -2.82
CA GLU A 197 11.22 -8.48 -2.54
C GLU A 197 10.15 -7.92 -1.59
N VAL A 198 8.87 -8.24 -1.85
CA VAL A 198 7.74 -7.81 -0.99
C VAL A 198 7.83 -8.41 0.42
N GLU A 199 8.25 -9.67 0.56
CA GLU A 199 8.42 -10.33 1.87
C GLU A 199 9.58 -9.72 2.66
N GLU A 200 10.69 -9.37 2.00
CA GLU A 200 11.83 -8.68 2.63
C GLU A 200 11.46 -7.27 3.09
N GLU A 201 10.78 -6.48 2.26
CA GLU A 201 10.28 -5.15 2.63
C GLU A 201 9.27 -5.23 3.79
N ALA A 202 8.32 -6.18 3.73
CA ALA A 202 7.36 -6.38 4.81
C ALA A 202 8.03 -6.80 6.13
N ALA A 203 9.09 -7.60 6.07
CA ALA A 203 9.86 -7.98 7.26
C ALA A 203 10.61 -6.78 7.88
N GLN A 204 11.19 -5.91 7.04
CA GLN A 204 11.84 -4.68 7.48
C GLN A 204 10.84 -3.72 8.15
N GLU A 205 9.69 -3.50 7.52
CA GLU A 205 8.59 -2.67 8.07
C GLU A 205 8.04 -3.26 9.36
N SER A 206 7.89 -4.58 9.46
CA SER A 206 7.47 -5.25 10.69
C SER A 206 8.48 -5.06 11.83
N ALA A 207 9.77 -5.19 11.53
CA ALA A 207 10.83 -4.94 12.49
C ALA A 207 10.87 -3.48 12.95
N LEU A 208 10.72 -2.52 12.02
CA LEU A 208 10.63 -1.10 12.34
C LEU A 208 9.40 -0.81 13.20
N ALA A 209 8.22 -1.31 12.85
CA ALA A 209 7.00 -1.13 13.62
C ALA A 209 7.09 -1.74 15.03
N ALA A 210 7.77 -2.88 15.18
CA ALA A 210 8.03 -3.48 16.50
C ALA A 210 8.99 -2.60 17.32
N LEU A 211 10.04 -2.07 16.69
CA LEU A 211 10.97 -1.15 17.33
C LEU A 211 10.28 0.13 17.78
N LEU A 212 9.48 0.77 16.91
CA LEU A 212 8.72 1.97 17.25
C LEU A 212 7.77 1.73 18.43
N ARG A 213 7.04 0.60 18.44
CA ARG A 213 6.14 0.23 19.55
C ARG A 213 6.84 -0.05 20.87
N SER A 214 8.13 -0.41 20.84
CA SER A 214 8.92 -0.65 22.05
C SER A 214 9.51 0.63 22.66
N LEU A 215 9.41 1.77 21.96
CA LEU A 215 9.93 3.04 22.45
C LEU A 215 9.08 3.59 23.58
N GLU A 216 9.73 3.95 24.67
CA GLU A 216 9.10 4.66 25.77
C GLU A 216 9.14 6.17 25.52
N VAL A 217 8.01 6.85 25.75
CA VAL A 217 7.95 8.31 25.68
C VAL A 217 8.94 8.92 26.67
N GLY A 218 9.72 9.90 26.20
CA GLY A 218 10.79 10.54 26.96
C GLY A 218 12.16 9.86 26.87
N SER A 219 12.25 8.66 26.30
CA SER A 219 13.54 8.00 26.04
C SER A 219 14.37 8.79 25.03
N THR A 220 15.70 8.73 25.17
CA THR A 220 16.62 9.43 24.26
C THR A 220 17.07 8.50 23.15
N ALA A 221 16.79 8.88 21.91
CA ALA A 221 17.24 8.19 20.70
C ALA A 221 18.42 8.95 20.08
N ARG A 222 19.38 8.19 19.55
CA ARG A 222 20.44 8.74 18.70
C ARG A 222 20.17 8.35 17.26
N VAL A 223 20.24 9.32 16.35
CA VAL A 223 20.20 9.06 14.92
C VAL A 223 21.51 8.36 14.53
N LEU A 224 21.42 7.08 14.11
CA LEU A 224 22.58 6.26 13.77
C LEU A 224 22.86 6.22 12.25
N ASP A 225 21.83 6.28 11.40
CA ASP A 225 21.97 6.33 9.94
C ASP A 225 20.88 7.25 9.36
N ALA A 226 21.25 8.44 8.91
CA ALA A 226 20.33 9.39 8.30
C ALA A 226 20.23 9.08 6.79
N ARG A 227 19.64 7.93 6.43
CA ARG A 227 19.22 7.72 5.05
C ARG A 227 17.92 8.47 4.83
N ILE A 228 18.09 9.66 4.27
CA ILE A 228 17.07 10.56 3.76
C ILE A 228 16.12 9.74 2.88
N VAL A 229 14.86 9.58 3.31
CA VAL A 229 13.76 9.32 2.39
C VAL A 229 13.05 10.65 2.20
N GLU A 230 12.98 11.06 0.94
CA GLU A 230 12.48 12.34 0.46
C GLU A 230 11.05 12.60 0.91
N GLU A 231 10.89 13.42 1.95
CA GLU A 231 9.83 14.43 2.14
C GLU A 231 9.96 14.93 3.57
N TRP A 232 10.96 15.79 3.79
CA TRP A 232 11.01 16.60 5.00
C TRP A 232 9.88 17.63 4.90
N GLN A 233 8.65 17.23 5.23
CA GLN A 233 7.67 18.20 5.71
C GLN A 233 8.18 18.70 7.05
N VAL A 234 9.08 19.70 6.99
CA VAL A 234 9.28 20.61 8.11
C VAL A 234 7.90 21.21 8.37
N LEU A 235 7.18 20.65 9.35
CA LEU A 235 6.00 21.27 9.92
C LEU A 235 6.48 22.55 10.62
N GLN A 236 6.72 23.60 9.84
CA GLN A 236 6.69 24.96 10.34
C GLN A 236 5.23 25.30 10.62
N GLY A 237 4.77 24.93 11.81
CA GLY A 237 3.44 25.23 12.33
C GLY A 237 3.50 25.40 13.85
N PRO A 238 2.77 26.38 14.43
CA PRO A 238 3.20 27.09 15.61
C PRO A 238 2.87 26.30 16.88
N PHE A 239 3.89 25.86 17.62
CA PHE A 239 3.66 25.51 19.01
C PHE A 239 3.70 26.80 19.83
N GLN A 240 2.53 27.17 20.34
CA GLN A 240 2.33 28.30 21.25
C GLN A 240 2.99 28.00 22.60
N GLY A 241 4.30 28.25 22.68
CA GLY A 241 4.99 28.50 23.92
C GLY A 241 5.77 29.79 23.73
N LYS A 242 5.40 30.85 24.46
CA LYS A 242 6.18 32.09 24.50
C LYS A 242 7.55 31.78 25.11
N ALA A 243 8.51 31.39 24.27
CA ALA A 243 9.91 31.57 24.60
C ALA A 243 10.20 33.05 24.37
N ASN A 244 10.45 33.78 25.46
CA ASN A 244 10.85 35.18 25.38
C ASN A 244 12.11 35.29 24.52
N ALA A 245 12.17 36.33 23.69
CA ALA A 245 13.17 36.53 22.63
C ALA A 245 14.59 36.86 23.15
N GLU A 246 14.96 36.45 24.37
CA GLU A 246 16.17 36.93 25.06
C GLU A 246 17.21 35.83 25.33
N ASP A 247 16.96 34.55 25.01
CA ASP A 247 17.91 33.44 25.31
C ASP A 247 18.31 32.60 24.07
N LEU A 248 18.64 33.23 22.94
CA LEU A 248 19.18 32.51 21.77
C LEU A 248 20.71 32.41 21.81
N SER A 249 21.21 31.21 22.08
CA SER A 249 22.64 30.90 22.01
C SER A 249 23.12 30.70 20.57
N CYS A 250 24.37 31.07 20.29
CA CYS A 250 24.99 30.95 18.99
C CYS A 250 25.28 29.46 18.68
N PRO A 251 24.82 28.92 17.53
CA PRO A 251 25.06 27.52 17.18
C PRO A 251 26.50 27.24 16.74
N ARG A 252 27.34 28.28 16.57
CA ARG A 252 28.71 28.16 16.06
C ARG A 252 29.77 28.30 17.15
N CYS A 253 29.47 28.96 18.26
CA CYS A 253 30.40 29.06 19.37
C CYS A 253 29.68 28.91 20.72
N PRO A 254 30.31 28.23 21.70
CA PRO A 254 29.66 27.87 22.95
C PRO A 254 29.42 29.04 23.91
N SER A 255 29.98 30.22 23.63
CA SER A 255 29.92 31.40 24.51
C SER A 255 29.25 32.62 23.87
N GLY A 256 28.72 32.49 22.65
CA GLY A 256 28.11 33.60 21.93
C GLY A 256 26.59 33.58 22.06
N GLU A 257 25.99 34.76 22.14
CA GLU A 257 24.54 34.95 22.11
C GLU A 257 24.15 35.62 20.78
N LEU A 258 22.91 35.45 20.34
CA LEU A 258 22.41 36.05 19.11
C LEU A 258 21.76 37.40 19.39
N GLU A 259 22.34 38.45 18.81
CA GLU A 259 21.83 39.82 18.89
C GLU A 259 21.12 40.19 17.60
N TYR A 260 20.00 40.91 17.72
CA TYR A 260 19.29 41.45 16.57
C TYR A 260 19.90 42.75 16.09
N ILE A 261 20.17 42.84 14.79
CA ILE A 261 20.73 44.01 14.13
C ILE A 261 19.90 44.30 12.88
N GLY A 262 19.59 45.57 12.64
CA GLY A 262 18.87 46.02 11.45
C GLY A 262 17.48 46.58 11.75
N LYS A 263 16.78 46.97 10.69
CA LYS A 263 15.42 47.53 10.77
C LYS A 263 14.39 46.41 10.61
N ALA A 264 13.14 46.63 11.05
CA ALA A 264 12.09 45.60 11.09
C ALA A 264 11.83 44.84 9.77
N GLN A 265 12.13 45.43 8.61
CA GLN A 265 11.97 44.80 7.29
C GLN A 265 13.22 44.04 6.80
N ASP A 266 14.37 44.24 7.45
CA ASP A 266 15.67 43.68 7.03
C ASP A 266 16.53 43.42 8.28
N GLN A 267 15.99 42.58 9.16
CA GLN A 267 16.56 42.26 10.47
C GLN A 267 17.42 40.99 10.36
N PHE A 268 18.56 41.01 11.03
CA PHE A 268 19.50 39.90 11.10
C PHE A 268 19.76 39.55 12.56
N GLN A 269 19.93 38.27 12.85
CA GLN A 269 20.56 37.82 14.09
C GLN A 269 22.04 37.61 13.83
N ARG A 270 22.90 38.12 14.70
CA ARG A 270 24.35 37.97 14.62
C ARG A 270 24.90 37.52 15.96
N CYS A 271 25.94 36.70 15.95
CA CYS A 271 26.65 36.37 17.18
C CYS A 271 27.31 37.61 17.82
N SER A 272 27.12 37.77 19.13
CA SER A 272 27.76 38.80 19.97
C SER A 272 29.29 38.72 19.99
N ASN A 273 29.85 37.53 19.73
CA ASN A 273 31.30 37.31 19.67
C ASN A 273 31.92 37.62 18.29
N TYR A 274 31.26 38.43 17.46
CA TYR A 274 31.86 38.93 16.22
C TYR A 274 33.00 39.91 16.54
N PRO A 275 34.17 39.86 15.85
CA PRO A 275 34.47 39.12 14.62
C PRO A 275 34.99 37.69 14.81
N ALA A 276 35.22 37.22 16.04
CA ALA A 276 35.72 35.87 16.28
C ALA A 276 34.74 34.78 15.83
N CYS A 277 33.43 35.07 15.85
CA CYS A 277 32.38 34.23 15.27
C CYS A 277 31.58 35.01 14.21
N SER A 278 31.70 34.60 12.93
CA SER A 278 31.02 35.25 11.80
C SER A 278 29.62 34.70 11.48
N TYR A 279 28.94 34.11 12.46
CA TYR A 279 27.59 33.57 12.27
C TYR A 279 26.56 34.71 12.18
N SER A 280 25.74 34.67 11.12
CA SER A 280 24.60 35.58 10.92
C SER A 280 23.45 34.87 10.20
N LEU A 281 22.21 35.14 10.63
CA LEU A 281 20.98 34.60 10.05
C LEU A 281 20.03 35.75 9.69
N LYS A 282 19.47 35.73 8.48
CA LYS A 282 18.44 36.70 8.07
C LYS A 282 17.10 36.29 8.66
N VAL A 283 16.44 37.20 9.38
CA VAL A 283 15.13 36.94 9.99
C VAL A 283 14.04 37.32 8.97
N PRO A 284 13.10 36.43 8.64
CA PRO A 284 11.99 36.75 7.75
C PRO A 284 11.08 37.81 8.38
N ALA A 285 10.62 38.77 7.58
CA ALA A 285 9.77 39.86 8.02
C ALA A 285 8.46 39.32 8.62
N GLY A 286 8.22 39.61 9.91
CA GLY A 286 7.01 39.19 10.64
C GLY A 286 7.25 38.19 11.78
N ALA A 287 8.48 37.69 11.99
CA ALA A 287 8.80 36.78 13.09
C ALA A 287 9.07 37.47 14.45
N ALA A 288 9.15 38.81 14.49
CA ALA A 288 9.38 39.57 15.70
C ALA A 288 8.07 40.22 16.20
N LYS A 289 7.37 39.54 17.10
CA LYS A 289 6.51 40.13 18.14
C LYS A 289 6.25 39.14 19.26
#